data_AF-A0A0F9JWN5-F1
#
_entry.id   AF-A0A0F9JWN5-F1
#
_cell.length_a   1.000
_cell.length_b   1.000
_cell.length_c   1.000
_cell.angle_alpha   90.00
_cell.angle_beta   90.00
_cell.angle_gamma   90.00
#
_symmetry.space_group_name_H-M   'P 1'
#
loop_
_entity.id
_entity.type
_entity.pdbx_description
1 polymer ?
#
loop_
_entity_poly.entity_id
_entity_poly.type
_entity_poly.pdbx_seq_one_letter_code
_entity_poly.pdbx_strand_id
1 'polypeptide(L)'
;MATTFPDLSNLSANATIVDIMALPNSTYPFFWTLIMIAIWIIITLSMYHKEKEDLRRGNLLSSMAVSAFGVIMLSTIGTLFNILTLATFLPLLVGGLVIIATWLFSSAR
;
A
#
# COMPACT_ATOMS: atom_id res chain seq x y z
N MET A 1 16.17 6.99 20.00
CA MET A 1 16.86 7.90 19.06
C MET A 1 15.80 8.57 18.20
N ALA A 2 15.70 9.89 18.23
CA ALA A 2 14.77 10.61 17.38
C ALA A 2 15.23 10.49 15.92
N THR A 3 14.50 9.75 15.10
CA THR A 3 14.76 9.63 13.66
C THR A 3 14.27 10.91 12.99
N THR A 4 15.17 11.88 12.81
CA THR A 4 14.90 13.06 11.98
C THR A 4 14.83 12.63 10.52
N PHE A 5 13.62 12.59 9.97
CA PHE A 5 13.43 12.37 8.56
C PHE A 5 13.84 13.62 7.79
N PRO A 6 14.41 13.48 6.58
CA PRO A 6 14.67 14.63 5.75
C PRO A 6 13.31 15.24 5.36
N ASP A 7 13.05 16.42 5.92
CA ASP A 7 11.87 17.24 5.65
C ASP A 7 12.33 18.52 4.91
N LEU A 8 11.40 19.15 4.18
CA LEU A 8 11.63 20.36 3.41
C LEU A 8 12.16 21.52 4.27
N SER A 9 12.02 21.43 5.60
CA SER A 9 12.57 22.38 6.56
C SER A 9 14.10 22.43 6.62
N ASN A 10 14.80 21.41 6.12
CA ASN A 10 16.27 21.32 6.09
C ASN A 10 16.87 21.60 4.69
N LEU A 11 16.06 21.97 3.70
CA LEU A 11 16.58 22.40 2.40
C LEU A 11 17.28 23.74 2.58
N SER A 12 18.60 23.77 2.34
CA SER A 12 19.35 25.02 2.28
C SER A 12 18.75 25.95 1.23
N ALA A 13 18.90 27.27 1.40
CA ALA A 13 18.34 28.29 0.49
C ALA A 13 18.79 28.16 -0.99
N ASN A 14 19.75 27.28 -1.29
CA ASN A 14 20.26 26.95 -2.62
C ASN A 14 20.00 25.47 -3.02
N ALA A 15 18.91 24.86 -2.53
CA ALA A 15 18.54 23.50 -2.93
C ALA A 15 18.23 23.44 -4.44
N THR A 16 18.93 22.56 -5.15
CA THR A 16 18.67 22.34 -6.57
C THR A 16 17.40 21.52 -6.77
N ILE A 17 16.74 21.66 -7.92
CA ILE A 17 15.51 20.88 -8.28
C ILE A 17 15.74 19.37 -8.09
N VAL A 18 16.96 18.91 -8.30
CA VAL A 18 17.38 17.52 -8.12
C VAL A 18 17.26 17.07 -6.65
N ASP A 19 17.57 17.94 -5.68
CA ASP A 19 17.47 17.63 -4.25
C ASP A 19 16.02 17.52 -3.78
N ILE A 20 15.11 18.28 -4.42
CA ILE A 20 13.66 18.19 -4.18
C ILE A 20 13.12 16.87 -4.74
N MET A 21 13.61 16.43 -5.91
CA MET A 21 13.21 15.13 -6.49
C MET A 21 13.75 13.91 -5.74
N ALA A 22 14.77 14.09 -4.89
CA ALA A 22 15.29 13.03 -4.03
C ALA A 22 14.36 12.73 -2.83
N LEU A 23 13.30 13.52 -2.63
CA LEU A 23 12.26 13.29 -1.64
C LEU A 23 10.96 12.86 -2.34
N PRO A 24 10.24 11.84 -1.84
CA PRO A 24 10.54 11.00 -0.67
C PRO A 24 11.48 9.83 -1.01
N ASN A 25 12.44 9.54 -0.13
CA ASN A 25 13.37 8.41 -0.26
C ASN A 25 12.96 7.23 0.63
N SER A 26 13.65 6.09 0.48
CA SER A 26 13.42 4.86 1.27
C SER A 26 13.69 5.02 2.77
N THR A 27 14.25 6.14 3.22
CA THR A 27 14.51 6.47 4.62
C THR A 27 13.28 7.05 5.34
N TYR A 28 12.26 7.46 4.59
CA TYR A 28 10.99 7.92 5.16
C TYR A 28 10.15 6.71 5.66
N PRO A 29 9.56 6.77 6.87
CA PRO A 29 9.04 5.59 7.55
C PRO A 29 7.76 5.06 6.90
N PHE A 30 7.07 5.89 6.11
CA PHE A 30 5.85 5.51 5.39
C PHE A 30 6.06 5.30 3.89
N PHE A 31 7.29 5.44 3.37
CA PHE A 31 7.56 5.34 1.93
C PHE A 31 7.08 4.00 1.35
N TRP A 32 7.49 2.91 1.97
CA TRP A 32 7.09 1.55 1.55
C TRP A 32 5.61 1.26 1.77
N THR A 33 5.02 1.82 2.83
CA THR A 33 3.57 1.70 3.08
C THR A 33 2.76 2.37 1.98
N LEU A 34 3.16 3.58 1.57
CA LEU A 34 2.50 4.31 0.47
C LEU A 34 2.62 3.55 -0.85
N ILE A 35 3.79 3.00 -1.16
CA ILE A 35 4.00 2.17 -2.37
C ILE A 35 3.06 0.96 -2.35
N MET A 36 2.98 0.25 -1.22
CA MET A 36 2.12 -0.93 -1.10
C MET A 36 0.64 -0.59 -1.23
N ILE A 37 0.19 0.54 -0.66
CA ILE A 37 -1.18 1.03 -0.82
C ILE A 37 -1.46 1.40 -2.28
N ALA A 38 -0.53 2.06 -2.96
CA ALA A 38 -0.68 2.39 -4.38
C ALA A 38 -0.81 1.13 -5.24
N ILE A 39 0.04 0.13 -5.02
CA ILE A 39 -0.05 -1.18 -5.68
C ILE A 39 -1.41 -1.82 -5.41
N TRP A 40 -1.88 -1.80 -4.16
CA TRP A 40 -3.18 -2.32 -3.79
C TRP A 40 -4.33 -1.65 -4.54
N ILE A 41 -4.32 -0.31 -4.64
CA ILE A 41 -5.35 0.45 -5.36
C ILE A 41 -5.35 0.08 -6.85
N ILE A 42 -4.17 -0.01 -7.48
CA ILE A 42 -4.03 -0.36 -8.89
C ILE A 42 -4.62 -1.77 -9.13
N ILE A 43 -4.20 -2.76 -8.35
CA ILE A 43 -4.69 -4.14 -8.49
C ILE A 43 -6.21 -4.19 -8.28
N THR A 44 -6.72 -3.50 -7.25
CA THR A 44 -8.15 -3.43 -6.96
C THR A 44 -8.94 -2.87 -8.14
N LEU A 45 -8.51 -1.74 -8.69
CA LEU A 45 -9.18 -1.10 -9.82
C LEU A 45 -9.08 -1.95 -11.08
N SER A 46 -7.93 -2.56 -11.35
CA SER A 46 -7.74 -3.46 -12.49
C SER A 46 -8.67 -4.68 -12.40
N MET A 47 -8.77 -5.31 -11.22
CA MET A 47 -9.68 -6.44 -11.01
C MET A 47 -11.15 -6.00 -11.12
N TYR A 48 -11.51 -4.86 -10.55
CA TYR A 48 -12.87 -4.34 -10.62
C TYR A 48 -13.32 -4.04 -12.05
N HIS A 49 -12.48 -3.40 -12.86
CA HIS A 49 -12.81 -3.12 -14.27
C HIS A 49 -12.93 -4.41 -15.07
N LYS A 50 -12.02 -5.37 -14.86
CA LYS A 50 -12.10 -6.69 -15.49
C LYS A 50 -13.40 -7.42 -15.13
N GLU A 51 -13.76 -7.45 -13.85
CA GLU A 51 -14.98 -8.11 -13.37
C GLU A 51 -16.25 -7.42 -13.91
N LYS A 52 -16.22 -6.09 -14.03
CA LYS A 52 -17.30 -5.30 -14.64
C LYS A 52 -17.47 -5.61 -16.13
N GLU A 53 -16.39 -5.84 -16.85
CA GLU A 53 -16.42 -6.24 -18.27
C GLU A 53 -16.97 -7.66 -18.44
N ASP A 54 -16.51 -8.61 -17.62
CA ASP A 54 -16.86 -10.02 -17.73
C ASP A 54 -18.32 -10.30 -17.29
N LEU A 55 -18.76 -9.75 -16.15
CA LEU A 55 -20.03 -10.11 -15.51
C LEU A 55 -21.13 -9.05 -15.63
N ARG A 56 -20.85 -7.88 -16.23
CA ARG A 56 -21.73 -6.67 -16.25
C ARG A 56 -22.21 -6.20 -14.87
N ARG A 57 -21.69 -6.79 -13.78
CA ARG A 57 -21.92 -6.45 -12.38
C ARG A 57 -20.56 -6.45 -11.70
N GLY A 58 -20.03 -5.27 -11.41
CA GLY A 58 -18.77 -5.15 -10.67
C GLY A 58 -19.03 -5.16 -9.17
N ASN A 59 -18.38 -6.06 -8.42
CA ASN A 59 -18.40 -6.04 -6.96
C ASN A 59 -17.08 -5.46 -6.45
N LEU A 60 -17.08 -4.15 -6.20
CA LEU A 60 -15.90 -3.43 -5.76
C LEU A 60 -15.36 -3.96 -4.42
N LEU A 61 -16.22 -4.40 -3.51
CA LEU A 61 -15.82 -4.97 -2.22
C LEU A 61 -15.12 -6.32 -2.39
N SER A 62 -15.57 -7.15 -3.32
CA SER A 62 -14.93 -8.43 -3.66
C SER A 62 -13.54 -8.21 -4.26
N SER A 63 -13.44 -7.31 -5.23
CA SER A 63 -12.17 -6.94 -5.85
C SER A 63 -11.17 -6.35 -4.83
N MET A 64 -11.64 -5.55 -3.87
CA MET A 64 -10.81 -5.02 -2.77
C MET A 64 -10.29 -6.10 -1.81
N ALA A 65 -11.11 -7.12 -1.51
CA ALA A 65 -10.70 -8.20 -0.61
C ALA A 65 -9.67 -9.12 -1.25
N VAL A 66 -9.87 -9.49 -2.52
CA VAL A 66 -8.93 -10.35 -3.26
C VAL A 66 -7.59 -9.63 -3.49
N SER A 67 -7.62 -8.34 -3.81
CA SER A 67 -6.39 -7.54 -3.94
C SER A 67 -5.68 -7.35 -2.59
N ALA A 68 -6.42 -7.20 -1.48
CA ALA A 68 -5.83 -7.13 -0.14
C ALA A 68 -5.09 -8.43 0.23
N PHE A 69 -5.62 -9.60 -0.13
CA PHE A 69 -4.91 -10.88 0.01
C PHE A 69 -3.59 -10.89 -0.77
N GLY A 70 -3.61 -10.45 -2.03
CA GLY A 70 -2.41 -10.36 -2.87
C GLY A 70 -1.33 -9.48 -2.25
N VAL A 71 -1.73 -8.34 -1.69
CA VAL A 71 -0.79 -7.37 -1.08
C VAL A 71 -0.28 -7.84 0.28
N ILE A 72 -1.09 -8.55 1.07
CA ILE A 72 -0.60 -9.22 2.30
C ILE A 72 0.46 -10.27 1.95
N MET A 73 0.23 -11.08 0.90
CA MET A 73 1.22 -12.06 0.45
C MET A 73 2.50 -11.39 -0.06
N LEU A 74 2.36 -10.35 -0.89
CA LEU A 74 3.50 -9.59 -1.41
C LEU A 74 4.31 -8.94 -0.28
N SER A 75 3.63 -8.37 0.71
CA SER A 75 4.27 -7.72 1.86
C SER A 75 4.91 -8.74 2.81
N THR A 76 4.35 -9.94 2.95
CA THR A 76 4.98 -11.05 3.68
C THR A 76 6.28 -11.46 3.01
N ILE A 77 6.26 -11.64 1.67
CA ILE A 77 7.46 -11.96 0.89
C ILE A 77 8.51 -10.85 1.03
N GLY A 78 8.13 -9.59 0.85
CA GLY A 78 9.07 -8.47 0.99
C GLY A 78 9.66 -8.34 2.41
N THR A 79 8.94 -8.78 3.44
CA THR A 79 9.47 -8.84 4.82
C THR A 79 10.49 -9.97 4.97
N LEU A 80 10.25 -11.14 4.36
CA LEU A 80 11.21 -12.26 4.35
C LEU A 80 12.54 -11.88 3.66
N PHE A 81 12.48 -11.06 2.62
CA PHE A 81 13.67 -10.54 1.92
C PHE A 81 14.31 -9.32 2.60
N ASN A 82 13.86 -8.91 3.79
CA ASN A 82 14.30 -7.70 4.51
C ASN A 82 14.16 -6.39 3.69
N ILE A 83 13.28 -6.36 2.70
CA ILE A 83 12.94 -5.15 1.93
C ILE A 83 11.95 -4.29 2.73
N LEU A 84 11.02 -4.95 3.44
CA LEU A 84 10.02 -4.32 4.29
C LEU A 84 10.36 -4.52 5.75
N THR A 85 10.06 -3.49 6.55
CA THR A 85 10.19 -3.57 8.00
C THR A 85 8.91 -4.12 8.63
N LEU A 86 9.03 -4.72 9.82
CA LEU A 86 7.87 -5.18 10.59
C LEU A 86 6.88 -4.03 10.88
N ALA A 87 7.39 -2.82 11.09
CA ALA A 87 6.60 -1.62 11.34
C ALA A 87 5.71 -1.24 10.13
N THR A 88 6.17 -1.53 8.91
CA THR A 88 5.39 -1.32 7.68
C THR A 88 4.45 -2.49 7.37
N PHE A 89 4.81 -3.71 7.77
CA PHE A 89 4.00 -4.91 7.53
C PHE A 89 2.75 -4.95 8.41
N LEU A 90 2.88 -4.63 9.71
CA LEU A 90 1.79 -4.77 10.67
C LEU A 90 0.53 -3.96 10.29
N PRO A 91 0.62 -2.68 9.89
CA PRO A 91 -0.54 -1.91 9.46
C PRO A 91 -1.18 -2.44 8.18
N LEU A 92 -0.37 -2.93 7.22
CA LEU A 92 -0.86 -3.54 5.99
C LEU A 92 -1.63 -4.83 6.27
N LEU A 93 -1.11 -5.66 7.18
CA LEU A 93 -1.76 -6.89 7.61
C LEU A 93 -3.11 -6.59 8.29
N VAL A 94 -3.12 -5.70 9.29
CA VAL A 94 -4.34 -5.36 10.03
C VAL A 94 -5.38 -4.72 9.10
N GLY A 95 -4.98 -3.75 8.27
CA GLY A 95 -5.88 -3.10 7.31
C GLY A 95 -6.47 -4.08 6.30
N GLY A 96 -5.64 -4.97 5.75
CA GLY A 96 -6.11 -5.99 4.82
C GLY A 96 -7.06 -7.00 5.47
N LEU A 97 -6.77 -7.44 6.70
CA LEU A 97 -7.67 -8.33 7.45
C LEU A 97 -9.03 -7.69 7.72
N VAL A 98 -9.09 -6.39 8.04
CA VAL A 98 -10.36 -5.67 8.22
C VAL A 98 -11.19 -5.65 6.93
N ILE A 99 -10.55 -5.40 5.78
CA ILE A 99 -11.22 -5.40 4.47
C ILE A 99 -11.76 -6.79 4.14
N ILE A 100 -10.95 -7.84 4.37
CA ILE A 100 -11.34 -9.23 4.15
C ILE A 100 -12.50 -9.62 5.07
N ALA A 101 -12.44 -9.27 6.35
CA ALA A 101 -13.50 -9.53 7.31
C ALA A 101 -14.81 -8.83 6.87
N THR A 102 -14.73 -7.56 6.49
CA THR A 102 -15.88 -6.79 5.99
C THR A 102 -16.50 -7.44 4.75
N TRP A 103 -15.68 -7.93 3.83
CA TRP A 103 -16.15 -8.66 2.65
C TRP A 103 -16.83 -9.99 3.01
N LEU A 104 -16.25 -10.77 3.92
CA LEU A 104 -16.85 -12.03 4.38
C LEU A 104 -18.21 -11.80 5.04
N PHE A 105 -18.33 -10.82 5.93
CA PHE A 105 -19.61 -10.51 6.59
C PHE A 105 -20.65 -9.94 5.63
N SER A 106 -20.22 -9.18 4.63
CA SER A 106 -21.11 -8.62 3.60
C SER A 106 -21.58 -9.69 2.61
N SER A 107 -20.72 -10.65 2.27
CA SER A 107 -21.02 -11.71 1.28
C SER A 107 -21.67 -12.95 1.88
N ALA A 108 -21.71 -13.07 3.22
CA ALA A 108 -22.39 -14.14 3.94
C ALA A 108 -23.90 -13.91 4.12
N ARG A 109 -24.43 -12.78 3.65
CA ARG A 109 -25.87 -12.49 3.54
C ARG A 109 -26.33 -12.69 2.10
#